data_AF-G1NPH0-F1
#
_entry.id   AF-G1NPH0-F1
#
_cell.length_a   1.000
_cell.length_b   1.000
_cell.length_c   1.000
_cell.angle_alpha   90.00
_cell.angle_beta   90.00
_cell.angle_gamma   90.00
#
_symmetry.space_group_name_H-M   'P 1'
#
loop_
_entity.id
_entity.type
_entity.pdbx_description
1 polymer ?
#
loop_
_entity_poly.entity_id
_entity_poly.type
_entity_poly.pdbx_seq_one_letter_code
_entity_poly.pdbx_strand_id
1 'polypeptide(L)'
;MTRVIYVPVVLMLSFFQHKTLFSTGLARRQPDVVDELRLHNELQVIKKESQVILCWNNNLTKEETEKYSVKYILSYTFFDTFQERKERLQENKKRIRLELHTGFKAKVKTQVFVKETEDLIKESGWTECTYRSPPVYIQNLSCIIYNISFFNCTWHIKAEDPADVQYFFSYRQTEEYFECQQYIKNARNKNIGCHMKDVSFQPLRKIILNISVVDLRNNSRRLSYYKGFTPQKIEKLNPPINVSVSLENRSVKLHWKPPPTIGSGEKKCFKYQVKITDSKIVDVTEEKYEYLLLRPAKKCTAQVRAKKEVCITTKFGVIGVNQ
;
A
#
# COMPACT_ATOMS: atom_id res chain seq x y z
N MET A 1 -71.32 -76.93 30.21
CA MET A 1 -71.00 -75.54 29.81
C MET A 1 -70.60 -74.78 31.06
N THR A 2 -69.33 -74.93 31.43
CA THR A 2 -68.29 -73.88 31.40
C THR A 2 -68.50 -72.78 32.45
N ARG A 3 -67.90 -73.01 33.62
CA ARG A 3 -67.60 -72.00 34.66
C ARG A 3 -66.34 -71.23 34.24
N VAL A 4 -66.36 -69.91 34.34
CA VAL A 4 -65.16 -69.07 34.34
C VAL A 4 -65.16 -68.28 35.64
N ILE A 5 -64.12 -68.48 36.44
CA ILE A 5 -63.81 -67.79 37.70
C ILE A 5 -62.55 -66.96 37.46
N TYR A 6 -62.58 -65.72 37.92
CA TYR A 6 -61.52 -64.71 37.84
C TYR A 6 -60.31 -65.06 38.72
N VAL A 7 -59.09 -64.76 38.24
CA VAL A 7 -57.89 -64.57 39.09
C VAL A 7 -56.99 -63.49 38.45
N PRO A 8 -56.51 -62.47 39.19
CA PRO A 8 -55.59 -61.44 38.70
C PRO A 8 -54.14 -61.92 38.78
N VAL A 9 -53.30 -61.55 37.80
CA VAL A 9 -51.87 -61.89 37.79
C VAL A 9 -51.04 -60.64 38.10
N VAL A 10 -50.41 -60.67 39.28
CA VAL A 10 -49.33 -59.77 39.72
C VAL A 10 -48.00 -60.38 39.23
N LEU A 11 -47.12 -59.57 38.62
CA LEU A 11 -45.77 -60.02 38.23
C LEU A 11 -44.73 -59.47 39.23
N MET A 12 -44.03 -60.38 39.90
CA MET A 12 -42.97 -60.12 40.87
C MET A 12 -41.58 -60.26 40.23
N LEU A 13 -40.73 -59.23 40.47
CA LEU A 13 -39.29 -59.23 40.79
C LEU A 13 -38.30 -60.21 40.12
N SER A 14 -37.17 -59.64 39.66
CA SER A 14 -35.86 -60.24 39.93
C SER A 14 -34.79 -59.16 40.17
N PHE A 15 -34.35 -59.07 41.44
CA PHE A 15 -33.12 -58.41 41.86
C PHE A 15 -31.93 -59.35 41.59
N PHE A 16 -30.83 -58.81 41.05
CA PHE A 16 -29.49 -59.34 41.29
C PHE A 16 -28.57 -58.20 41.72
N GLN A 17 -28.15 -58.23 42.98
CA GLN A 17 -27.02 -57.44 43.50
C GLN A 17 -25.80 -58.35 43.64
N HIS A 18 -24.62 -57.81 43.30
CA HIS A 18 -23.30 -57.98 43.97
C HIS A 18 -22.24 -57.41 43.02
N LYS A 19 -21.18 -56.71 43.40
CA LYS A 19 -20.61 -56.28 44.69
C LYS A 19 -19.64 -55.15 44.36
N THR A 20 -19.55 -54.17 45.24
CA THR A 20 -18.57 -53.07 45.22
C THR A 20 -17.12 -53.56 45.35
N LEU A 21 -16.19 -52.88 44.67
CA LEU A 21 -14.81 -52.74 45.15
C LEU A 21 -14.34 -51.30 44.88
N PHE A 22 -13.96 -50.63 45.97
CA PHE A 22 -13.48 -49.26 46.00
C PHE A 22 -12.16 -49.13 45.20
N SER A 23 -12.02 -48.04 44.46
CA SER A 23 -10.72 -47.40 44.26
C SER A 23 -10.89 -45.89 44.39
N THR A 24 -10.44 -45.37 45.52
CA THR A 24 -10.26 -43.95 45.79
C THR A 24 -9.10 -43.44 44.94
N GLY A 25 -9.42 -42.88 43.79
CA GLY A 25 -8.50 -42.05 43.00
C GLY A 25 -8.81 -40.58 43.23
N LEU A 26 -8.15 -39.96 44.20
CA LEU A 26 -8.14 -38.51 44.44
C LEU A 26 -7.38 -37.83 43.29
N ALA A 27 -8.02 -37.70 42.12
CA ALA A 27 -7.50 -36.89 41.03
C ALA A 27 -7.81 -35.42 41.32
N ARG A 28 -6.88 -34.77 42.03
CA ARG A 28 -6.77 -33.32 42.14
C ARG A 28 -6.81 -32.76 40.70
N ARG A 29 -7.94 -32.18 40.29
CA ARG A 29 -8.01 -31.35 39.08
C ARG A 29 -7.00 -30.22 39.27
N GLN A 30 -5.87 -30.33 38.61
CA GLN A 30 -5.00 -29.21 38.33
C GLN A 30 -5.85 -28.25 37.47
N PRO A 31 -5.98 -26.96 37.82
CA PRO A 31 -6.58 -26.00 36.92
C PRO A 31 -5.78 -26.03 35.61
N ASP A 32 -6.45 -26.18 34.48
CA ASP A 32 -5.81 -26.04 33.17
C ASP A 32 -5.11 -24.68 33.14
N VAL A 33 -3.78 -24.67 33.11
CA VAL A 33 -2.93 -23.46 33.00
C VAL A 33 -3.34 -22.60 31.79
N VAL A 34 -4.04 -23.19 30.82
CA VAL A 34 -4.62 -22.55 29.64
C VAL A 34 -5.78 -21.59 29.99
N ASP A 35 -6.52 -21.84 31.06
CA ASP A 35 -7.72 -21.06 31.44
C ASP A 35 -7.39 -19.72 32.12
N GLU A 36 -6.18 -19.56 32.68
CA GLU A 36 -5.76 -18.31 33.35
C GLU A 36 -5.24 -17.22 32.39
N LEU A 37 -4.88 -17.58 31.14
CA LEU A 37 -4.36 -16.62 30.15
C LEU A 37 -5.45 -15.62 29.72
N ARG A 38 -5.42 -14.40 30.28
CA ARG A 38 -6.31 -13.30 29.90
C ARG A 38 -5.86 -12.63 28.60
N LEU A 39 -6.29 -13.18 27.46
CA LEU A 39 -6.08 -12.57 26.16
C LEU A 39 -7.12 -11.47 25.90
N HIS A 40 -6.74 -10.23 26.17
CA HIS A 40 -7.50 -9.06 25.73
C HIS A 40 -6.58 -8.17 24.89
N ASN A 41 -6.97 -7.89 23.65
CA ASN A 41 -6.27 -6.89 22.85
C ASN A 41 -6.90 -5.54 23.13
N GLU A 42 -6.12 -4.61 23.67
CA GLU A 42 -6.48 -3.21 23.71
C GLU A 42 -5.94 -2.53 22.45
N LEU A 43 -6.84 -2.26 21.49
CA LEU A 43 -6.46 -1.72 20.18
C LEU A 43 -6.42 -0.18 20.24
N GLN A 44 -5.21 0.37 20.29
CA GLN A 44 -4.96 1.80 20.31
C GLN A 44 -4.64 2.32 18.90
N VAL A 45 -5.12 3.52 18.59
CA VAL A 45 -4.96 4.16 17.28
C VAL A 45 -4.19 5.46 17.43
N ILE A 46 -2.96 5.49 16.94
CA ILE A 46 -2.06 6.67 17.00
C ILE A 46 -1.92 7.26 15.60
N LYS A 47 -2.21 8.56 15.44
CA LYS A 47 -2.03 9.27 14.16
C LYS A 47 -0.62 9.83 14.04
N LYS A 48 0.08 9.55 12.93
CA LYS A 48 1.36 10.17 12.58
C LYS A 48 1.41 10.51 11.09
N GLU A 49 1.27 11.81 10.75
CA GLU A 49 1.24 12.32 9.37
C GLU A 49 0.20 11.58 8.49
N SER A 50 0.68 10.83 7.50
CA SER A 50 -0.05 10.00 6.51
C SER A 50 -0.42 8.60 6.99
N GLN A 51 -0.01 8.27 8.23
CA GLN A 51 -0.05 6.93 8.77
C GLN A 51 -0.92 6.88 10.02
N VAL A 52 -1.68 5.81 10.11
CA VAL A 52 -2.36 5.39 11.32
C VAL A 52 -1.60 4.20 11.85
N ILE A 53 -1.13 4.29 13.09
CA ILE A 53 -0.46 3.20 13.77
C ILE A 53 -1.51 2.54 14.65
N LEU A 54 -1.82 1.29 14.33
CA LEU A 54 -2.56 0.40 15.21
C LEU A 54 -1.55 -0.24 16.17
N CYS A 55 -1.83 -0.18 17.47
CA CYS A 55 -1.06 -0.85 18.50
C CYS A 55 -2.01 -1.75 19.29
N TRP A 56 -1.52 -2.90 19.71
CA TRP A 56 -2.26 -3.80 20.59
C TRP A 56 -1.33 -4.44 21.62
N ASN A 57 -1.88 -4.93 22.72
CA ASN A 57 -1.18 -5.70 23.74
C ASN A 57 -1.66 -7.15 23.73
N ASN A 58 -0.81 -8.05 24.24
CA ASN A 58 -1.15 -9.47 24.44
C ASN A 58 -1.45 -9.80 25.91
N ASN A 59 -1.25 -8.84 26.82
CA ASN A 59 -1.42 -8.95 28.27
C ASN A 59 -0.73 -10.16 28.92
N LEU A 60 0.34 -10.67 28.30
CA LEU A 60 1.17 -11.72 28.91
C LEU A 60 2.11 -11.11 29.95
N THR A 61 2.26 -11.79 31.07
CA THR A 61 3.28 -11.51 32.09
C THR A 61 4.68 -11.87 31.59
N LYS A 62 5.72 -11.41 32.29
CA LYS A 62 7.12 -11.71 31.91
C LYS A 62 7.38 -13.23 31.89
N GLU A 63 6.92 -13.95 32.89
CA GLU A 63 7.09 -15.41 33.02
C GLU A 63 6.39 -16.17 31.87
N GLU A 64 5.21 -15.70 31.46
CA GLU A 64 4.49 -16.27 30.31
C GLU A 64 5.20 -15.98 28.98
N THR A 65 5.80 -14.79 28.83
CA THR A 65 6.57 -14.47 27.61
C THR A 65 7.86 -15.26 27.47
N GLU A 66 8.35 -15.90 28.54
CA GLU A 66 9.47 -16.84 28.45
C GLU A 66 9.03 -18.17 27.84
N LYS A 67 7.84 -18.66 28.21
CA LYS A 67 7.30 -19.96 27.78
C LYS A 67 6.56 -19.92 26.44
N TYR A 68 5.92 -18.79 26.14
CA TYR A 68 5.02 -18.67 25.00
C TYR A 68 5.49 -17.63 23.98
N SER A 69 5.19 -17.88 22.70
CA SER A 69 5.32 -16.90 21.63
C SER A 69 3.93 -16.42 21.18
N VAL A 70 3.86 -15.18 20.69
CA VAL A 70 2.59 -14.57 20.28
C VAL A 70 2.66 -14.17 18.81
N LYS A 71 1.61 -14.52 18.07
CA LYS A 71 1.40 -14.07 16.70
C LYS A 71 0.01 -13.42 16.62
N TYR A 72 -0.13 -12.45 15.73
CA TYR A 72 -1.37 -11.69 15.56
C TYR A 72 -1.91 -11.91 14.15
N ILE A 73 -3.22 -12.00 14.03
CA ILE A 73 -3.89 -11.96 12.73
C ILE A 73 -4.62 -10.63 12.66
N LEU A 74 -4.19 -9.77 11.74
CA LEU A 74 -4.82 -8.48 11.45
C LEU A 74 -5.64 -8.62 10.16
N SER A 75 -6.87 -8.12 10.17
CA SER A 75 -7.69 -7.94 8.99
C SER A 75 -8.19 -6.50 8.91
N TYR A 76 -8.09 -5.85 7.76
CA TYR A 76 -8.61 -4.48 7.58
C TYR A 76 -9.10 -4.21 6.17
N THR A 77 -10.08 -3.31 6.06
CA THR A 77 -10.73 -2.90 4.81
C THR A 77 -10.96 -1.39 4.82
N PHE A 78 -10.53 -0.67 3.78
CA PHE A 78 -10.82 0.76 3.63
C PHE A 78 -12.27 0.98 3.19
N PHE A 79 -12.95 2.03 3.66
CA PHE A 79 -14.40 2.21 3.41
C PHE A 79 -14.78 2.37 1.94
N ASP A 80 -13.87 2.88 1.13
CA ASP A 80 -14.02 3.14 -0.31
C ASP A 80 -13.53 1.98 -1.18
N THR A 81 -13.14 0.87 -0.58
CA THR A 81 -12.69 -0.34 -1.28
C THR A 81 -13.41 -1.57 -0.73
N PHE A 82 -13.62 -2.58 -1.54
CA PHE A 82 -14.21 -3.86 -1.09
C PHE A 82 -13.15 -4.91 -0.74
N GLN A 83 -11.87 -4.57 -0.86
CA GLN A 83 -10.78 -5.53 -0.71
C GLN A 83 -10.33 -5.64 0.75
N GLU A 84 -10.68 -6.75 1.39
CA GLU A 84 -10.15 -7.09 2.71
C GLU A 84 -8.68 -7.51 2.61
N ARG A 85 -7.83 -6.92 3.46
CA ARG A 85 -6.42 -7.29 3.59
C ARG A 85 -6.25 -8.02 4.91
N LYS A 86 -5.76 -9.25 4.83
CA LYS A 86 -5.49 -10.10 5.99
C LYS A 86 -4.01 -10.47 6.03
N GLU A 87 -3.39 -10.33 7.19
CA GLU A 87 -1.97 -10.57 7.38
C GLU A 87 -1.69 -11.16 8.76
N ARG A 88 -0.59 -11.92 8.85
CA ARG A 88 -0.09 -12.48 10.10
C ARG A 88 1.15 -11.72 10.52
N LEU A 89 1.19 -11.26 11.77
CA LEU A 89 2.21 -10.36 12.31
C LEU A 89 2.83 -10.96 13.57
N GLN A 90 4.11 -10.69 13.79
CA GLN A 90 4.79 -10.97 15.07
C GLN A 90 4.85 -9.71 15.95
N GLU A 91 4.94 -8.53 15.34
CA GLU A 91 4.92 -7.27 16.05
C GLU A 91 3.51 -6.92 16.55
N ASN A 92 3.47 -6.24 17.69
CA ASN A 92 2.23 -5.77 18.32
C ASN A 92 1.76 -4.39 17.81
N LYS A 93 2.25 -4.00 16.63
CA LYS A 93 1.94 -2.73 15.99
C LYS A 93 1.89 -2.88 14.48
N LYS A 94 1.03 -2.11 13.82
CA LYS A 94 0.98 -2.00 12.36
C LYS A 94 0.81 -0.56 11.93
N ARG A 95 1.61 -0.16 10.95
CA ARG A 95 1.41 1.12 10.25
C ARG A 95 0.52 0.93 9.04
N ILE A 96 -0.63 1.58 9.03
CA ILE A 96 -1.56 1.66 7.90
C ILE A 96 -1.36 3.03 7.24
N ARG A 97 -1.06 3.02 5.94
CA ARG A 97 -1.00 4.25 5.13
C ARG A 97 -2.42 4.55 4.64
N LEU A 98 -2.98 5.67 5.07
CA LEU A 98 -4.33 6.09 4.66
C LEU A 98 -4.37 6.62 3.22
N GLU A 99 -3.29 7.27 2.78
CA GLU A 99 -3.24 7.99 1.51
C GLU A 99 -4.42 8.98 1.39
N LEU A 100 -5.41 8.69 0.54
CA LEU A 100 -6.62 9.49 0.33
C LEU A 100 -7.91 8.79 0.79
N HIS A 101 -7.82 7.62 1.43
CA HIS A 101 -8.97 6.87 1.89
C HIS A 101 -9.72 7.61 3.02
N THR A 102 -11.05 7.45 3.05
CA THR A 102 -11.93 8.10 4.05
C THR A 102 -11.91 7.42 5.42
N GLY A 103 -11.14 6.34 5.56
CA GLY A 103 -10.98 5.57 6.79
C GLY A 103 -11.01 4.06 6.51
N PHE A 104 -10.98 3.27 7.57
CA PHE A 104 -10.98 1.81 7.48
C PHE A 104 -11.63 1.17 8.71
N LYS A 105 -12.10 -0.07 8.53
CA LYS A 105 -12.36 -0.99 9.65
C LYS A 105 -11.18 -1.93 9.77
N ALA A 106 -10.72 -2.19 10.98
CA ALA A 106 -9.69 -3.17 11.25
C ALA A 106 -10.11 -4.05 12.42
N LYS A 107 -9.64 -5.30 12.42
CA LYS A 107 -9.83 -6.26 13.50
C LYS A 107 -8.57 -7.07 13.70
N VAL A 108 -8.21 -7.33 14.95
CA VAL A 108 -7.04 -8.11 15.33
C VAL A 108 -7.42 -9.21 16.30
N LYS A 109 -6.82 -10.38 16.14
CA LYS A 109 -6.87 -11.46 17.13
C LYS A 109 -5.48 -12.00 17.41
N THR A 110 -5.32 -12.55 18.61
CA THR A 110 -4.05 -12.98 19.18
C THR A 110 -4.00 -14.48 19.28
N GLN A 111 -2.90 -15.06 18.86
CA GLN A 111 -2.64 -16.49 18.88
C GLN A 111 -1.38 -16.74 19.72
N VAL A 112 -1.51 -17.59 20.73
CA VAL A 112 -0.42 -17.94 21.66
C VAL A 112 0.06 -19.34 21.32
N PHE A 113 1.38 -19.47 21.19
CA PHE A 113 2.05 -20.72 20.86
C PHE A 113 3.01 -21.09 21.98
N VAL A 114 3.19 -22.39 22.22
CA VAL A 114 4.30 -22.90 23.04
C VAL A 114 5.59 -22.75 22.23
N LYS A 115 6.65 -22.17 22.80
CA LYS A 115 7.90 -21.96 22.05
C LYS A 115 8.60 -23.26 21.67
N GLU A 116 8.50 -24.28 22.51
CA GLU A 116 9.21 -25.55 22.33
C GLU A 116 8.60 -26.38 21.20
N THR A 117 7.26 -26.46 21.15
CA THR A 117 6.53 -27.31 20.20
C THR A 117 5.92 -26.52 19.04
N GLU A 118 5.85 -25.19 19.13
CA GLU A 118 5.13 -24.30 18.21
C GLU A 118 3.63 -24.63 18.08
N ASP A 119 3.05 -25.33 19.06
CA ASP A 119 1.63 -25.65 19.09
C ASP A 119 0.79 -24.44 19.49
N LEU A 120 -0.33 -24.24 18.79
CA LEU A 120 -1.34 -23.23 19.13
C LEU A 120 -2.11 -23.69 20.37
N ILE A 121 -1.95 -22.97 21.48
CA ILE A 121 -2.64 -23.32 22.73
C ILE A 121 -3.88 -22.46 23.01
N LYS A 122 -3.89 -21.21 22.51
CA LYS A 122 -5.01 -20.31 22.75
C LYS A 122 -5.13 -19.26 21.65
N GLU A 123 -6.37 -18.94 21.31
CA GLU A 123 -6.70 -17.87 20.39
C GLU A 123 -7.74 -16.94 21.02
N SER A 124 -7.53 -15.63 20.89
CA SER A 124 -8.51 -14.63 21.35
C SER A 124 -9.66 -14.46 20.36
N GLY A 125 -10.76 -13.87 20.83
CA GLY A 125 -11.75 -13.27 19.93
C GLY A 125 -11.17 -12.12 19.10
N TRP A 126 -11.95 -11.64 18.13
CA TRP A 126 -11.60 -10.45 17.35
C TRP A 126 -11.85 -9.19 18.19
N THR A 127 -10.82 -8.33 18.27
CA THR A 127 -10.98 -6.95 18.71
C THR A 127 -11.05 -6.06 17.49
N GLU A 128 -12.13 -5.29 17.35
CA GLU A 128 -12.36 -4.42 16.20
C GLU A 128 -12.11 -2.95 16.54
N CYS A 129 -11.61 -2.18 15.56
CA CYS A 129 -11.64 -0.72 15.59
C CYS A 129 -12.14 -0.18 14.25
N THR A 130 -12.74 1.00 14.30
CA THR A 130 -13.09 1.76 13.11
C THR A 130 -12.37 3.09 13.16
N TYR A 131 -11.50 3.36 12.19
CA TYR A 131 -10.87 4.67 12.04
C TYR A 131 -11.58 5.45 10.94
N ARG A 132 -12.14 6.61 11.28
CA ARG A 132 -12.69 7.55 10.31
C ARG A 132 -11.69 8.67 10.06
N SER A 133 -11.28 8.82 8.81
CA SER A 133 -10.46 9.96 8.40
C SER A 133 -11.32 11.22 8.48
N PRO A 134 -10.73 12.41 8.75
CA PRO A 134 -11.42 13.66 8.54
C PRO A 134 -12.03 13.74 7.13
N PRO A 135 -13.08 14.56 6.91
CA PRO A 135 -13.69 14.71 5.59
C PRO A 135 -12.62 14.89 4.52
N VAL A 136 -12.68 14.13 3.44
CA VAL A 136 -11.72 14.23 2.34
C VAL A 136 -12.29 15.20 1.31
N TYR A 137 -11.72 16.41 1.29
CA TYR A 137 -12.14 17.51 0.41
C TYR A 137 -11.44 17.48 -0.97
N ILE A 138 -10.43 16.63 -1.12
CA ILE A 138 -9.64 16.53 -2.36
C ILE A 138 -9.89 15.21 -3.11
N GLN A 139 -9.90 15.27 -4.44
CA GLN A 139 -10.00 14.10 -5.31
C GLN A 139 -9.03 14.22 -6.49
N ASN A 140 -8.79 13.11 -7.19
CA ASN A 140 -8.01 13.06 -8.43
C ASN A 140 -6.63 13.73 -8.34
N LEU A 141 -5.94 13.59 -7.20
CA LEU A 141 -4.58 14.08 -7.03
C LEU A 141 -3.65 13.40 -8.04
N SER A 142 -3.17 14.20 -8.99
CA SER A 142 -2.26 13.79 -10.06
C SER A 142 -1.05 14.72 -10.07
N CYS A 143 0.14 14.13 -10.19
CA CYS A 143 1.39 14.86 -10.23
C CYS A 143 2.28 14.35 -11.36
N ILE A 144 3.05 15.25 -11.95
CA ILE A 144 3.92 14.99 -13.08
C ILE A 144 5.21 15.79 -12.96
N ILE A 145 6.34 15.12 -13.17
CA ILE A 145 7.64 15.76 -13.33
C ILE A 145 7.90 15.84 -14.84
N TYR A 146 8.31 16.99 -15.35
CA TYR A 146 8.58 17.19 -16.77
C TYR A 146 9.74 18.17 -16.94
N ASN A 147 10.38 18.16 -18.11
CA ASN A 147 11.58 18.96 -18.37
C ASN A 147 12.66 18.81 -17.29
N ILE A 148 12.78 17.61 -16.68
CA ILE A 148 13.78 17.24 -15.66
C ILE A 148 13.57 17.94 -14.30
N SER A 149 13.22 19.22 -14.28
CA SER A 149 13.16 20.02 -13.04
C SER A 149 11.80 20.65 -12.74
N PHE A 150 10.82 20.52 -13.64
CA PHE A 150 9.49 21.09 -13.42
C PHE A 150 8.57 20.06 -12.78
N PHE A 151 7.79 20.51 -11.80
CA PHE A 151 6.89 19.67 -11.03
C PHE A 151 5.50 20.29 -10.97
N ASN A 152 4.52 19.56 -11.49
CA ASN A 152 3.13 19.96 -11.47
C ASN A 152 2.31 18.97 -10.67
N CYS A 153 1.51 19.46 -9.74
CA CYS A 153 0.47 18.69 -9.07
C CYS A 153 -0.87 19.40 -9.24
N THR A 154 -1.92 18.62 -9.43
CA THR A 154 -3.30 19.10 -9.55
C THR A 154 -4.23 18.22 -8.73
N TRP A 155 -5.28 18.81 -8.18
CA TRP A 155 -6.32 18.12 -7.43
C TRP A 155 -7.67 18.78 -7.68
N HIS A 156 -8.73 17.98 -7.57
CA HIS A 156 -10.10 18.46 -7.61
C HIS A 156 -10.58 18.75 -6.19
N ILE A 157 -11.40 19.78 -6.07
CA ILE A 157 -12.09 20.21 -4.85
C ILE A 157 -13.55 19.78 -5.01
N LYS A 158 -14.17 19.26 -3.95
CA LYS A 158 -15.58 18.85 -4.01
C LYS A 158 -16.50 20.06 -4.06
N ALA A 159 -17.68 19.89 -4.68
CA ALA A 159 -18.62 21.01 -4.86
C ALA A 159 -19.15 21.52 -3.51
N GLU A 160 -19.24 20.63 -2.52
CA GLU A 160 -19.74 20.87 -1.17
C GLU A 160 -18.69 21.47 -0.22
N ASP A 161 -17.49 21.78 -0.72
CA ASP A 161 -16.42 22.33 0.12
C ASP A 161 -16.78 23.75 0.61
N PRO A 162 -16.55 24.06 1.90
CA PRO A 162 -16.94 25.35 2.47
C PRO A 162 -16.30 26.51 1.73
N ALA A 163 -17.03 27.61 1.56
CA ALA A 163 -16.55 28.80 0.85
C ALA A 163 -15.29 29.42 1.50
N ASP A 164 -15.06 29.16 2.80
CA ASP A 164 -14.01 29.80 3.59
C ASP A 164 -12.73 28.95 3.76
N VAL A 165 -12.59 27.80 3.09
CA VAL A 165 -11.36 26.98 3.20
C VAL A 165 -10.37 27.26 2.07
N GLN A 166 -9.07 27.18 2.35
CA GLN A 166 -8.00 27.28 1.34
C GLN A 166 -7.06 26.09 1.42
N TYR A 167 -6.47 25.73 0.28
CA TYR A 167 -5.60 24.56 0.12
C TYR A 167 -4.16 25.01 -0.03
N PHE A 168 -3.24 24.35 0.65
CA PHE A 168 -1.81 24.61 0.55
C PHE A 168 -1.09 23.31 0.24
N PHE A 169 -0.07 23.41 -0.60
CA PHE A 169 0.68 22.25 -1.06
C PHE A 169 2.13 22.35 -0.61
N SER A 170 2.64 21.23 -0.16
CA SER A 170 4.06 21.02 0.07
C SER A 170 4.45 19.58 -0.22
N TYR A 171 5.75 19.34 -0.34
CA TYR A 171 6.28 17.98 -0.33
C TYR A 171 7.55 17.89 0.49
N ARG A 172 7.82 16.68 0.97
CA ARG A 172 9.08 16.30 1.61
C ARG A 172 9.80 15.27 0.75
N GLN A 173 11.09 15.49 0.50
CA GLN A 173 12.01 14.45 0.03
C GLN A 173 13.14 14.37 1.05
N THR A 174 13.47 13.15 1.50
CA THR A 174 14.39 12.96 2.64
C THR A 174 13.93 13.77 3.87
N GLU A 175 14.77 14.68 4.37
CA GLU A 175 14.47 15.58 5.49
C GLU A 175 14.16 17.02 5.02
N GLU A 176 14.21 17.26 3.72
CA GLU A 176 13.99 18.59 3.14
C GLU A 176 12.51 18.80 2.82
N TYR A 177 12.00 19.96 3.21
CA TYR A 177 10.62 20.37 3.04
C TYR A 177 10.51 21.52 2.04
N PHE A 178 9.59 21.40 1.09
CA PHE A 178 9.42 22.35 0.01
C PHE A 178 7.96 22.80 -0.07
N GLU A 179 7.75 24.11 -0.02
CA GLU A 179 6.44 24.73 -0.22
C GLU A 179 6.18 25.01 -1.69
N CYS A 180 4.90 25.11 -2.05
CA CYS A 180 4.52 25.45 -3.40
C CYS A 180 5.05 26.84 -3.82
N GLN A 181 5.74 26.90 -4.96
CA GLN A 181 6.22 28.15 -5.54
C GLN A 181 5.10 28.95 -6.22
N GLN A 182 4.30 28.29 -7.07
CA GLN A 182 3.23 28.94 -7.82
C GLN A 182 1.94 28.12 -7.79
N TYR A 183 0.91 28.65 -7.15
CA TYR A 183 -0.40 28.00 -7.10
C TYR A 183 -1.18 28.15 -8.41
N ILE A 184 -1.83 27.07 -8.83
CA ILE A 184 -2.85 27.07 -9.88
C ILE A 184 -4.19 27.27 -9.18
N LYS A 185 -4.95 28.27 -9.61
CA LYS A 185 -6.21 28.64 -8.97
C LYS A 185 -7.41 28.43 -9.89
N ASN A 186 -8.55 28.07 -9.30
CA ASN A 186 -9.82 28.01 -10.01
C ASN A 186 -10.52 29.38 -10.04
N ALA A 187 -11.68 29.46 -10.69
CA ALA A 187 -12.50 30.68 -10.76
C ALA A 187 -12.96 31.22 -9.39
N ARG A 188 -12.98 30.37 -8.34
CA ARG A 188 -13.30 30.73 -6.95
C ARG A 188 -12.05 31.11 -6.15
N ASN A 189 -10.91 31.36 -6.80
CA ASN A 189 -9.62 31.70 -6.18
C ASN A 189 -9.12 30.64 -5.17
N LYS A 190 -9.54 29.37 -5.34
CA LYS A 190 -9.05 28.23 -4.57
C LYS A 190 -7.85 27.61 -5.26
N ASN A 191 -6.84 27.25 -4.48
CA ASN A 191 -5.68 26.53 -4.94
C ASN A 191 -6.09 25.09 -5.31
N ILE A 192 -6.01 24.76 -6.60
CA ILE A 192 -6.33 23.45 -7.18
C ILE A 192 -5.10 22.76 -7.78
N GLY A 193 -3.94 23.38 -7.64
CA GLY A 193 -2.69 22.83 -8.11
C GLY A 193 -1.49 23.64 -7.67
N CYS A 194 -0.33 23.07 -7.92
CA CYS A 194 0.97 23.68 -7.68
C CYS A 194 1.87 23.45 -8.88
N HIS A 195 2.59 24.50 -9.28
CA HIS A 195 3.70 24.47 -10.22
C HIS A 195 4.98 24.87 -9.50
N MET A 196 6.03 24.09 -9.69
CA MET A 196 7.37 24.36 -9.18
C MET A 196 8.39 24.18 -10.31
N LYS A 197 9.40 25.04 -10.30
CA LYS A 197 10.53 25.02 -11.23
C LYS A 197 11.83 24.72 -10.48
N ASP A 198 12.82 24.27 -11.24
CA ASP A 198 14.20 24.07 -10.77
C ASP A 198 14.29 23.14 -9.56
N VAL A 199 13.41 22.13 -9.52
CA VAL A 199 13.38 21.12 -8.48
C VAL A 199 14.37 20.00 -8.81
N SER A 200 15.25 19.67 -7.86
CA SER A 200 16.13 18.51 -7.94
C SER A 200 15.47 17.32 -7.25
N PHE A 201 15.37 16.19 -7.97
CA PHE A 201 14.74 14.98 -7.44
C PHE A 201 15.75 13.85 -7.27
N GLN A 202 15.67 13.16 -6.13
CA GLN A 202 16.29 11.85 -5.97
C GLN A 202 15.38 10.76 -6.60
N PRO A 203 15.73 10.18 -7.77
CA PRO A 203 14.76 9.50 -8.65
C PRO A 203 14.07 8.28 -8.02
N LEU A 204 14.82 7.55 -7.20
CA LEU A 204 14.38 6.32 -6.53
C LEU A 204 13.83 6.57 -5.12
N ARG A 205 14.11 7.74 -4.51
CA ARG A 205 13.63 8.05 -3.16
C ARG A 205 12.24 8.66 -3.22
N LYS A 206 11.32 8.10 -2.44
CA LYS A 206 9.93 8.57 -2.42
C LYS A 206 9.85 10.02 -1.94
N ILE A 207 9.00 10.78 -2.61
CA ILE A 207 8.51 12.08 -2.12
C ILE A 207 7.20 11.86 -1.39
N ILE A 208 6.98 12.61 -0.32
CA ILE A 208 5.73 12.61 0.46
C ILE A 208 5.09 13.97 0.25
N LEU A 209 4.01 14.01 -0.51
CA LEU A 209 3.21 15.21 -0.72
C LEU A 209 2.32 15.44 0.50
N ASN A 210 2.01 16.69 0.77
CA ASN A 210 1.06 17.16 1.76
C ASN A 210 0.18 18.24 1.15
N ILE A 211 -1.14 18.05 1.22
CA ILE A 211 -2.13 19.08 0.92
C ILE A 211 -2.86 19.41 2.21
N SER A 212 -2.62 20.62 2.72
CA SER A 212 -3.29 21.13 3.91
C SER A 212 -4.50 21.97 3.54
N VAL A 213 -5.60 21.75 4.25
CA VAL A 213 -6.83 22.55 4.17
C VAL A 213 -6.93 23.37 5.43
N VAL A 214 -7.00 24.68 5.25
CA VAL A 214 -7.05 25.67 6.32
C VAL A 214 -8.36 26.42 6.21
N ASP A 215 -9.11 26.46 7.31
CA ASP A 215 -10.25 27.37 7.45
C ASP A 215 -9.73 28.79 7.68
N LEU A 216 -10.07 29.71 6.77
CA LEU A 216 -9.61 31.10 6.81
C LEU A 216 -10.30 31.92 7.92
N ARG A 217 -11.48 31.50 8.40
CA ARG A 217 -12.18 32.17 9.50
C ARG A 217 -11.71 31.68 10.85
N ASN A 218 -11.39 30.40 10.94
CA ASN A 218 -10.95 29.77 12.17
C ASN A 218 -9.69 28.95 11.94
N ASN A 219 -8.52 29.60 12.06
CA ASN A 219 -7.19 29.02 11.86
C ASN A 219 -6.86 27.83 12.81
N SER A 220 -7.79 27.42 13.68
CA SER A 220 -7.65 26.25 14.55
C SER A 220 -7.83 24.92 13.82
N ARG A 221 -8.60 24.88 12.71
CA ARG A 221 -8.88 23.62 11.99
C ARG A 221 -8.01 23.47 10.75
N ARG A 222 -6.91 22.72 10.89
CA ARG A 222 -6.04 22.31 9.79
C ARG A 222 -6.18 20.81 9.53
N LEU A 223 -6.61 20.44 8.32
CA LEU A 223 -6.57 19.06 7.85
C LEU A 223 -5.41 18.90 6.89
N SER A 224 -4.76 17.75 6.89
CA SER A 224 -3.63 17.46 6.00
C SER A 224 -3.84 16.10 5.35
N TYR A 225 -3.70 16.05 4.03
CA TYR A 225 -3.74 14.82 3.23
C TYR A 225 -2.37 14.56 2.65
N TYR A 226 -1.95 13.31 2.70
CA TYR A 226 -0.61 12.95 2.29
C TYR A 226 -0.60 11.85 1.25
N LYS A 227 0.30 11.94 0.27
CA LYS A 227 0.46 10.91 -0.75
C LYS A 227 1.91 10.72 -1.14
N GLY A 228 2.35 9.46 -1.24
CA GLY A 228 3.72 9.12 -1.58
C GLY A 228 3.88 8.78 -3.06
N PHE A 229 4.88 9.35 -3.72
CA PHE A 229 5.24 9.00 -5.11
C PHE A 229 6.73 8.68 -5.23
N THR A 230 7.08 7.80 -6.17
CA THR A 230 8.48 7.64 -6.60
C THR A 230 8.68 8.56 -7.81
N PRO A 231 9.60 9.55 -7.76
CA PRO A 231 9.78 10.53 -8.84
C PRO A 231 9.90 9.91 -10.23
N GLN A 232 10.72 8.86 -10.38
CA GLN A 232 10.88 8.17 -11.68
C GLN A 232 9.58 7.59 -12.25
N LYS A 233 8.58 7.29 -11.41
CA LYS A 233 7.28 6.75 -11.86
C LYS A 233 6.31 7.82 -12.36
N ILE A 234 6.54 9.09 -11.99
CA ILE A 234 5.70 10.23 -12.36
C ILE A 234 6.43 11.19 -13.30
N GLU A 235 7.62 10.83 -13.76
CA GLU A 235 8.37 11.55 -14.76
C GLU A 235 7.75 11.34 -16.16
N LYS A 236 7.43 12.44 -16.82
CA LYS A 236 7.14 12.51 -18.25
C LYS A 236 8.43 12.82 -18.98
N LEU A 237 8.92 11.82 -19.72
CA LEU A 237 10.09 11.98 -20.58
C LEU A 237 9.82 12.98 -21.70
N ASN A 238 10.85 13.73 -22.04
CA ASN A 238 10.90 14.50 -23.28
C ASN A 238 11.11 13.56 -24.48
N PRO A 239 10.81 14.02 -25.71
CA PRO A 239 11.14 13.27 -26.92
C PRO A 239 12.66 12.98 -27.01
N PRO A 240 13.07 11.90 -27.68
CA PRO A 240 14.47 11.64 -27.99
C PRO A 240 15.14 12.84 -28.64
N ILE A 241 16.41 13.06 -28.32
CA ILE A 241 17.20 14.19 -28.84
C ILE A 241 18.05 13.74 -30.03
N ASN A 242 18.49 14.70 -30.84
CA ASN A 242 19.37 14.48 -31.99
C ASN A 242 18.83 13.41 -32.95
N VAL A 243 17.52 13.47 -33.24
CA VAL A 243 16.90 12.58 -34.23
C VAL A 243 17.44 12.95 -35.61
N SER A 244 18.16 12.03 -36.25
CA SER A 244 18.63 12.16 -37.62
C SER A 244 18.01 11.10 -38.51
N VAL A 245 17.83 11.47 -39.78
CA VAL A 245 17.21 10.63 -40.81
C VAL A 245 18.12 10.68 -42.03
N SER A 246 18.50 9.52 -42.56
CA SER A 246 19.15 9.41 -43.87
C SER A 246 18.40 8.43 -44.76
N LEU A 247 18.54 8.61 -46.07
CA LEU A 247 17.96 7.74 -47.09
C LEU A 247 19.07 7.22 -48.00
N GLU A 248 19.33 5.92 -47.94
CA GLU A 248 20.35 5.25 -48.76
C GLU A 248 19.72 4.03 -49.42
N ASN A 249 19.75 3.94 -50.75
CA ASN A 249 19.23 2.77 -51.49
C ASN A 249 17.79 2.36 -51.10
N ARG A 250 16.88 3.32 -50.90
CA ARG A 250 15.50 3.13 -50.39
C ARG A 250 15.40 2.65 -48.93
N SER A 251 16.51 2.55 -48.21
CA SER A 251 16.53 2.32 -46.76
C SER A 251 16.54 3.66 -46.01
N VAL A 252 15.51 3.88 -45.21
CA VAL A 252 15.43 4.99 -44.26
C VAL A 252 16.14 4.56 -42.98
N LYS A 253 17.24 5.24 -42.65
CA LYS A 253 18.01 5.00 -41.44
C LYS A 253 17.72 6.13 -40.45
N LEU A 254 17.26 5.75 -39.27
CA LEU A 254 16.97 6.64 -38.16
C LEU A 254 17.99 6.44 -37.06
N HIS A 255 18.50 7.53 -36.52
CA HIS A 255 19.32 7.52 -35.33
C HIS A 255 18.81 8.58 -34.34
N TRP A 256 18.96 8.32 -33.05
CA TRP A 256 18.59 9.27 -32.00
C TRP A 256 19.47 9.06 -30.77
N LYS A 257 19.32 9.93 -29.77
CA LYS A 257 19.90 9.75 -28.44
C LYS A 257 18.81 9.77 -27.37
N PRO A 258 19.04 9.16 -26.20
CA PRO A 258 18.07 9.13 -25.12
C PRO A 258 17.73 10.55 -24.66
N PRO A 259 16.48 10.82 -24.28
CA PRO A 259 16.12 12.11 -23.72
C PRO A 259 16.79 12.32 -22.36
N PRO A 260 17.07 13.57 -21.98
CA PRO A 260 17.41 13.92 -20.61
C PRO A 260 16.34 13.44 -19.62
N THR A 261 16.78 13.05 -18.42
CA THR A 261 15.91 12.47 -17.41
C THR A 261 16.45 12.74 -16.00
N ILE A 262 15.58 12.70 -14.99
CA ILE A 262 16.00 12.81 -13.58
C ILE A 262 16.80 11.59 -13.11
N GLY A 263 16.58 10.42 -13.74
CA GLY A 263 17.23 9.14 -13.35
C GLY A 263 18.46 8.78 -14.17
N SER A 264 18.80 7.48 -14.20
CA SER A 264 19.88 7.00 -15.09
C SER A 264 19.53 7.28 -16.55
N GLY A 265 20.51 7.82 -17.29
CA GLY A 265 20.48 8.03 -18.73
C GLY A 265 21.10 6.88 -19.52
N GLU A 266 21.36 5.72 -18.88
CA GLU A 266 21.89 4.54 -19.58
C GLU A 266 20.92 4.05 -20.66
N LYS A 267 21.47 3.66 -21.81
CA LYS A 267 20.71 3.25 -23.01
C LYS A 267 19.70 2.13 -22.72
N LYS A 268 20.11 1.15 -21.91
CA LYS A 268 19.29 0.01 -21.48
C LYS A 268 18.03 0.40 -20.69
N CYS A 269 17.93 1.65 -20.23
CA CYS A 269 16.80 2.15 -19.47
C CYS A 269 15.65 2.67 -20.35
N PHE A 270 15.85 2.70 -21.67
CA PHE A 270 14.89 3.28 -22.60
C PHE A 270 14.38 2.22 -23.57
N LYS A 271 13.07 2.29 -23.82
CA LYS A 271 12.43 1.68 -24.97
C LYS A 271 11.88 2.78 -25.86
N TYR A 272 11.94 2.56 -27.16
CA TYR A 272 11.52 3.51 -28.16
C TYR A 272 10.36 2.95 -28.96
N GLN A 273 9.52 3.85 -29.44
CA GLN A 273 8.49 3.55 -30.42
C GLN A 273 8.70 4.41 -31.64
N VAL A 274 8.87 3.74 -32.78
CA VAL A 274 9.12 4.38 -34.07
C VAL A 274 7.87 4.25 -34.93
N LYS A 275 7.47 5.36 -35.55
CA LYS A 275 6.40 5.41 -36.55
C LYS A 275 6.95 6.05 -37.81
N ILE A 276 6.91 5.33 -38.91
CA ILE A 276 7.23 5.84 -40.25
C ILE A 276 5.93 5.94 -41.04
N THR A 277 5.87 6.83 -42.03
CA THR A 277 4.73 6.97 -42.95
C THR A 277 4.28 5.60 -43.47
N ASP A 278 2.98 5.33 -43.39
CA ASP A 278 2.33 4.08 -43.81
C ASP A 278 2.87 2.79 -43.16
N SER A 279 3.63 2.90 -42.06
CA SER A 279 4.09 1.78 -41.24
C SER A 279 3.27 1.65 -39.96
N LYS A 280 3.22 0.43 -39.41
CA LYS A 280 2.80 0.22 -38.03
C LYS A 280 3.86 0.81 -37.08
N ILE A 281 3.46 1.11 -35.85
CA ILE A 281 4.38 1.49 -34.78
C ILE A 281 5.21 0.26 -34.40
N VAL A 282 6.52 0.43 -34.27
CA VAL A 282 7.45 -0.64 -33.90
C VAL A 282 8.15 -0.28 -32.59
N ASP A 283 8.21 -1.23 -31.67
CA ASP A 283 9.00 -1.12 -30.44
C ASP A 283 10.47 -1.46 -30.72
N VAL A 284 11.38 -0.60 -30.26
CA VAL A 284 12.83 -0.71 -30.51
C VAL A 284 13.58 -0.44 -29.19
N THR A 285 14.63 -1.22 -28.92
CA THR A 285 15.51 -1.03 -27.75
C THR A 285 16.79 -0.27 -28.09
N GLU A 286 17.19 -0.34 -29.35
CA GLU A 286 18.36 0.36 -29.89
C GLU A 286 18.08 1.84 -30.14
N GLU A 287 19.15 2.63 -30.22
CA GLU A 287 19.13 4.06 -30.55
C GLU A 287 19.11 4.31 -32.07
N LYS A 288 18.76 3.28 -32.85
CA LYS A 288 18.70 3.30 -34.30
C LYS A 288 17.60 2.38 -34.82
N TYR A 289 17.07 2.71 -35.99
CA TYR A 289 16.11 1.86 -36.70
C TYR A 289 16.25 2.03 -38.21
N GLU A 290 16.16 0.92 -38.93
CA GLU A 290 16.24 0.91 -40.39
C GLU A 290 14.93 0.38 -40.98
N TYR A 291 14.43 1.05 -42.02
CA TYR A 291 13.18 0.72 -42.67
C TYR A 291 13.29 0.80 -44.19
N LEU A 292 12.91 -0.27 -44.88
CA LEU A 292 12.93 -0.34 -46.34
C LEU A 292 11.63 0.20 -46.93
N LEU A 293 11.74 1.23 -47.78
CA LEU A 293 10.60 1.77 -48.51
C LEU A 293 10.16 0.81 -49.62
N LEU A 294 8.97 0.23 -49.45
CA LEU A 294 8.37 -0.67 -50.44
C LEU A 294 7.92 0.07 -51.72
N ARG A 295 7.65 1.37 -51.62
CA ARG A 295 7.25 2.23 -52.75
C ARG A 295 7.98 3.57 -52.69
N PRO A 296 8.30 4.18 -53.85
CA PRO A 296 8.84 5.54 -53.89
C PRO A 296 7.81 6.51 -53.28
N ALA A 297 8.09 7.03 -52.10
CA ALA A 297 7.26 8.03 -51.45
C ALA A 297 7.82 9.43 -51.75
N LYS A 298 6.99 10.36 -52.22
CA LYS A 298 7.38 11.78 -52.42
C LYS A 298 7.75 12.47 -51.09
N LYS A 299 7.23 11.96 -49.97
CA LYS A 299 7.49 12.45 -48.62
C LYS A 299 7.43 11.29 -47.62
N CYS A 300 8.42 11.23 -46.73
CA CYS A 300 8.47 10.26 -45.63
C CYS A 300 8.58 11.04 -44.30
N THR A 301 7.78 10.67 -43.31
CA THR A 301 7.81 11.25 -41.97
C THR A 301 8.14 10.15 -40.98
N ALA A 302 9.12 10.41 -40.13
CA ALA A 302 9.49 9.52 -39.02
C ALA A 302 9.24 10.23 -37.69
N GLN A 303 8.65 9.49 -36.74
CA GLN A 303 8.43 9.94 -35.38
C GLN A 303 9.00 8.91 -34.42
N VAL A 304 9.69 9.38 -33.39
CA VAL A 304 10.24 8.51 -32.34
C VAL A 304 9.80 9.06 -30.99
N ARG A 305 9.31 8.20 -30.10
CA ARG A 305 9.05 8.54 -28.70
C ARG A 305 9.76 7.55 -27.77
N ALA A 306 10.15 8.02 -26.59
CA ALA A 306 10.81 7.21 -25.58
C ALA A 306 9.85 6.87 -24.43
N LYS A 307 10.06 5.70 -23.85
CA LYS A 307 9.48 5.27 -22.58
C LYS A 307 10.61 4.77 -21.68
N LYS A 308 10.54 5.09 -20.40
CA LYS A 308 11.51 4.58 -19.41
C LYS A 308 11.10 3.21 -18.89
N GLU A 309 12.05 2.30 -18.83
CA GLU A 309 11.94 1.09 -18.01
C GLU A 309 12.56 1.30 -16.63
N VAL A 310 12.14 0.49 -15.66
CA VAL A 310 12.67 0.56 -14.29
C VAL A 310 14.12 0.08 -14.30
N CYS A 311 15.04 1.03 -14.37
CA CYS A 311 16.47 0.78 -14.28
C CYS A 311 16.93 0.81 -12.82
N ILE A 312 17.20 -0.36 -12.24
CA ILE A 312 17.84 -0.49 -10.94
C ILE A 312 19.32 -0.77 -11.21
N THR A 313 20.18 0.22 -11.00
CA THR A 313 21.63 0.00 -10.96
C THR A 313 22.05 -0.22 -9.51
N THR A 314 22.29 -1.48 -9.13
CA THR A 314 23.03 -1.81 -7.91
C THR A 314 24.49 -1.43 -8.13
N LYS A 315 24.95 -0.33 -7.54
CA LYS A 315 26.39 -0.03 -7.48
C LYS A 315 26.99 -0.97 -6.43
N PHE A 316 27.65 -2.05 -6.86
CA PHE A 316 28.55 -2.79 -5.97
C PHE A 316 29.83 -1.98 -5.80
N GLY A 317 30.15 -1.59 -4.57
CA GLY A 317 31.46 -1.03 -4.24
C GLY A 317 32.48 -2.16 -4.16
N VAL A 318 33.42 -2.20 -5.10
CA VAL A 318 34.58 -3.08 -5.00
C VAL A 318 35.54 -2.45 -3.99
N ILE A 319 35.63 -3.03 -2.79
CA ILE A 319 36.71 -2.73 -1.85
C ILE A 319 37.90 -3.55 -2.33
N GLY A 320 38.80 -2.93 -3.08
CA GLY A 320 40.11 -3.50 -3.36
C GLY A 320 40.94 -3.43 -2.09
N VAL A 321 41.19 -4.58 -1.47
CA VAL A 321 42.24 -4.72 -0.46
C VAL A 321 43.53 -4.92 -1.23
N ASN A 322 44.39 -3.89 -1.27
CA ASN A 322 45.77 -4.07 -1.71
C ASN A 322 46.50 -4.87 -0.63
N GLN A 323 47.11 -5.99 -1.03
CA GLN A 323 47.93 -6.83 -0.20
C GLN A 323 49.39 -6.40 -0.29
#